data_AF-A0A1Y3BUR0-F1
#
_entry.id   AF-A0A1Y3BUR0-F1
#
_cell.length_a   1.000
_cell.length_b   1.000
_cell.length_c   1.000
_cell.angle_alpha   90.00
_cell.angle_beta   90.00
_cell.angle_gamma   90.00
#
_symmetry.space_group_name_H-M   'P 1'
#
loop_
_entity.id
_entity.type
_entity.pdbx_description
1 polymer ?
#
loop_
_entity_poly.entity_id
_entity_poly.type
_entity_poly.pdbx_seq_one_letter_code
_entity_poly.pdbx_strand_id
1 'polypeptide(L)'
;PLKFTWNNVLVKPDTSGAKLFTIFDLKNFDENRDKFSILGHSDGLTTNILQQTNDDGRTIGYLDSFEVDIIGKDIVLNIGSDKRMTYPMMGQGATYIQVIYGDIKTEPVSKITGIVDENKLSVFLQLIQYIIMTAAEILFSITGLEFSYSQAPKSMKSVLQATWLLTVAFGNLIVAIITEVKFERQSYEFFFYFGLMFIDALIFAVMAYF
;
A
#
# COMPACT_ATOMS: atom_id res chain seq x y z
N PRO A 1 5.82 -7.53 33.45
CA PRO A 1 5.29 -7.84 32.10
C PRO A 1 6.23 -7.21 31.06
N LEU A 2 6.71 -7.98 30.08
CA LEU A 2 7.54 -7.44 29.01
C LEU A 2 6.68 -6.48 28.17
N LYS A 3 7.08 -5.20 28.11
CA LYS A 3 6.40 -4.17 27.32
C LYS A 3 7.24 -3.89 26.09
N PHE A 4 6.71 -4.28 24.94
CA PHE A 4 7.34 -4.00 23.66
C PHE A 4 6.83 -2.65 23.13
N THR A 5 7.73 -1.69 22.92
CA THR A 5 7.41 -0.41 22.28
C THR A 5 8.12 -0.34 20.94
N TRP A 6 7.37 -0.50 19.87
CA TRP A 6 7.86 -0.49 18.50
C TRP A 6 7.42 0.79 17.80
N ASN A 7 8.34 1.49 17.14
CA ASN A 7 8.00 2.64 16.29
C ASN A 7 8.04 2.20 14.82
N ASN A 8 6.97 2.49 14.06
CA ASN A 8 6.92 2.35 12.59
C ASN A 8 7.14 0.92 12.02
N VAL A 9 6.75 -0.12 12.75
CA VAL A 9 6.92 -1.53 12.33
C VAL A 9 5.79 -2.03 11.42
N LEU A 10 4.66 -1.33 11.37
CA LEU A 10 3.47 -1.67 10.56
C LEU A 10 3.22 -0.68 9.42
N VAL A 11 4.28 0.00 8.98
CA VAL A 11 4.22 0.98 7.90
C VAL A 11 4.85 0.38 6.66
N LYS A 12 4.40 0.84 5.48
CA LYS A 12 5.06 0.52 4.22
C LYS A 12 6.53 0.94 4.26
N PRO A 13 7.42 0.24 3.54
CA PRO A 13 8.80 0.67 3.38
C PRO A 13 8.87 2.07 2.77
N ASP A 14 9.86 2.84 3.19
CA ASP A 14 10.13 4.19 2.69
C ASP A 14 10.75 4.13 1.28
N THR A 15 11.43 3.02 0.96
CA THR A 15 11.92 2.73 -0.39
C THR A 15 11.02 1.72 -1.13
N SER A 16 11.31 1.50 -2.41
CA SER A 16 10.63 0.53 -3.27
C SER A 16 10.85 -0.94 -2.88
N GLY A 17 11.59 -1.21 -1.80
CA GLY A 17 11.89 -2.55 -1.30
C GLY A 17 10.77 -3.20 -0.49
N ALA A 18 11.12 -4.25 0.25
CA ALA A 18 10.25 -4.92 1.22
C ALA A 18 10.80 -4.63 2.61
N LYS A 19 9.92 -4.29 3.55
CA LYS A 19 10.32 -4.11 4.95
C LYS A 19 10.20 -5.44 5.67
N LEU A 20 11.30 -5.90 6.25
CA LEU A 20 11.32 -7.13 7.04
C LEU A 20 11.58 -6.80 8.51
N PHE A 21 10.71 -7.32 9.36
CA PHE A 21 10.86 -7.23 10.81
C PHE A 21 11.03 -8.64 11.38
N THR A 22 12.14 -8.87 12.07
CA THR A 22 12.49 -10.20 12.55
C THR A 22 12.47 -10.26 14.07
N ILE A 23 11.67 -11.16 14.60
CA ILE A 23 11.67 -11.55 16.01
C ILE A 23 12.31 -12.94 16.10
N PHE A 24 13.13 -13.18 17.10
CA PHE A 24 13.74 -14.49 17.31
C PHE A 24 13.63 -14.98 18.76
N ASP A 25 13.41 -16.29 18.91
CA ASP A 25 13.50 -17.07 20.15
C ASP A 25 14.40 -18.27 19.90
N LEU A 26 15.69 -18.12 20.20
CA LEU A 26 16.72 -19.10 19.84
C LEU A 26 17.36 -19.70 21.08
N LYS A 27 17.52 -21.03 21.06
CA LYS A 27 18.37 -21.75 22.04
C LYS A 27 19.82 -21.75 21.58
N ASN A 28 20.73 -21.62 22.54
CA ASN A 28 22.19 -21.60 22.37
C ASN A 28 22.72 -20.44 21.50
N PHE A 29 22.00 -19.31 21.44
CA PHE A 29 22.43 -18.13 20.70
C PHE A 29 23.50 -17.35 21.44
N ASP A 30 24.63 -17.13 20.78
CA ASP A 30 25.76 -16.35 21.29
C ASP A 30 25.98 -15.11 20.44
N GLU A 31 25.71 -13.94 21.01
CA GLU A 31 25.82 -12.63 20.33
C GLU A 31 27.21 -12.37 19.70
N ASN A 32 28.26 -12.95 20.27
CA ASN A 32 29.63 -12.75 19.78
C ASN A 32 29.96 -13.62 18.55
N ARG A 33 29.27 -14.76 18.39
CA ARG A 33 29.52 -15.74 17.33
C ARG A 33 28.44 -15.75 16.25
N ASP A 34 27.19 -15.57 16.66
CA ASP A 34 26.01 -15.72 15.82
C ASP A 34 25.48 -14.35 15.40
N LYS A 35 26.13 -13.72 14.42
CA LYS A 35 25.63 -12.46 13.84
C LYS A 35 24.62 -12.74 12.74
N PHE A 36 23.57 -11.93 12.70
CA PHE A 36 22.61 -11.93 11.59
C PHE A 36 23.14 -11.07 10.45
N SER A 37 23.21 -11.65 9.26
CA SER A 37 23.61 -10.92 8.05
C SER A 37 22.73 -11.31 6.87
N ILE A 38 22.56 -10.39 5.92
CA ILE A 38 21.80 -10.62 4.69
C ILE A 38 22.73 -10.50 3.51
N LEU A 39 22.58 -11.41 2.56
CA LEU A 39 23.33 -11.37 1.32
C LEU A 39 22.95 -10.11 0.50
N GLY A 40 23.88 -9.15 0.40
CA GLY A 40 23.67 -7.87 -0.29
C GLY A 40 23.48 -6.65 0.62
N HIS A 41 23.39 -6.83 1.94
CA HIS A 41 23.40 -5.74 2.92
C HIS A 41 24.73 -5.78 3.69
N SER A 42 25.60 -4.79 3.45
CA SER A 42 27.00 -4.79 3.94
C SER A 42 27.12 -4.52 5.43
N ASP A 43 26.10 -3.91 6.03
CA ASP A 43 26.05 -3.67 7.47
C ASP A 43 25.33 -4.85 8.12
N GLY A 44 25.98 -5.47 9.12
CA GLY A 44 25.34 -6.52 9.91
C GLY A 44 24.04 -5.99 10.54
N LEU A 45 23.04 -6.86 10.69
CA LEU A 45 21.78 -6.47 11.31
C LEU A 45 21.99 -6.29 12.82
N THR A 46 21.62 -5.12 13.34
CA THR A 46 21.68 -4.86 14.79
C THR A 46 20.66 -5.74 15.51
N THR A 47 21.17 -6.60 16.38
CA THR A 47 20.37 -7.46 17.28
C THR A 47 20.10 -6.75 18.59
N ASN A 48 18.83 -6.68 18.98
CA ASN A 48 18.43 -6.22 20.29
C ASN A 48 17.95 -7.40 21.12
N ILE A 49 18.71 -7.75 22.16
CA ILE A 49 18.38 -8.86 23.07
C ILE A 49 17.48 -8.33 24.18
N LEU A 50 16.33 -8.98 24.36
CA LEU A 50 15.33 -8.58 25.35
C LEU A 50 15.38 -9.46 26.60
N GLN A 51 15.68 -10.74 26.45
CA GLN A 51 15.80 -11.66 27.57
C GLN A 51 16.72 -12.83 27.19
N GLN A 52 17.70 -13.10 28.05
CA GLN A 52 18.56 -14.27 27.96
C GLN A 52 18.42 -15.08 29.24
N THR A 53 17.97 -16.33 29.13
CA THR A 53 17.78 -17.23 30.27
C THR A 53 18.94 -18.22 30.34
N ASN A 54 19.72 -18.15 31.43
CA ASN A 54 20.89 -18.99 31.65
C ASN A 54 20.55 -20.47 31.91
N ASP A 55 19.37 -20.80 32.44
CA ASP A 55 18.96 -22.20 32.71
C ASP A 55 18.64 -23.00 31.45
N ASP A 56 18.05 -22.35 30.44
CA ASP A 56 17.48 -23.01 29.26
C ASP A 56 18.24 -22.63 27.96
N GLY A 57 19.26 -21.78 28.09
CA GLY A 57 20.07 -21.25 26.99
C GLY A 57 19.27 -20.45 25.96
N ARG A 58 18.08 -19.95 26.33
CA ARG A 58 17.17 -19.23 25.42
C ARG A 58 17.50 -17.76 25.36
N THR A 59 17.55 -17.24 24.14
CA THR A 59 17.71 -15.81 23.86
C THR A 59 16.53 -15.35 23.03
N ILE A 60 15.77 -14.40 23.58
CA ILE A 60 14.67 -13.72 22.90
C ILE A 60 15.16 -12.33 22.53
N GLY A 61 14.98 -11.96 21.28
CA GLY A 61 15.33 -10.65 20.77
C GLY A 61 14.64 -10.32 19.46
N TYR A 62 15.02 -9.18 18.92
CA TYR A 62 14.55 -8.71 17.63
C TYR A 62 15.70 -8.09 16.83
N LEU A 63 15.52 -8.01 15.52
CA LEU A 63 16.39 -7.25 14.64
C LEU A 63 15.75 -5.88 14.37
N ASP A 64 16.58 -4.85 14.25
CA ASP A 64 16.10 -3.57 13.73
C ASP A 64 15.47 -3.78 12.35
N SER A 65 14.35 -3.10 12.08
CA SER A 65 13.68 -3.24 10.79
C SER A 65 14.60 -2.76 9.68
N PHE A 66 14.78 -3.58 8.65
CA PHE A 66 15.57 -3.23 7.48
C PHE A 66 14.73 -3.40 6.22
N GLU A 67 15.15 -2.69 5.18
CA GLU A 67 14.55 -2.77 3.87
C GLU A 67 15.44 -3.61 2.97
N VAL A 68 14.84 -4.64 2.36
CA VAL A 68 15.55 -5.48 1.40
C VAL A 68 15.18 -5.03 0.01
N ASP A 69 16.19 -4.81 -0.84
CA ASP A 69 15.98 -4.47 -2.24
C ASP A 69 15.46 -5.69 -3.00
N ILE A 70 14.27 -5.53 -3.58
CA ILE A 70 13.50 -6.62 -4.18
C ILE A 70 13.82 -6.66 -5.67
N ILE A 71 15.01 -7.14 -6.03
CA ILE A 71 15.33 -7.39 -7.44
C ILE A 71 15.36 -8.91 -7.67
N GLY A 72 14.19 -9.53 -7.69
CA GLY A 72 13.96 -10.89 -8.23
C GLY A 72 14.85 -12.00 -7.64
N LYS A 73 15.35 -11.81 -6.42
CA LYS A 73 16.28 -12.73 -5.76
C LYS A 73 15.68 -13.20 -4.43
N ASP A 74 15.94 -14.45 -4.12
CA ASP A 74 15.65 -15.00 -2.80
C ASP A 74 16.47 -14.27 -1.74
N ILE A 75 15.84 -14.00 -0.60
CA ILE A 75 16.51 -13.35 0.52
C ILE A 75 17.19 -14.44 1.33
N VAL A 76 18.52 -14.37 1.43
CA VAL A 76 19.30 -15.29 2.24
C VAL A 76 19.72 -14.59 3.52
N LEU A 77 19.12 -15.01 4.63
CA LEU A 77 19.49 -14.59 5.97
C LEU A 77 20.46 -15.62 6.57
N ASN A 78 21.66 -15.16 6.90
CA ASN A 78 22.65 -15.99 7.57
C ASN A 78 22.58 -15.74 9.08
N ILE A 79 22.76 -16.82 9.84
CA ILE A 79 22.89 -16.79 11.31
C ILE A 79 24.23 -17.45 11.63
N GLY A 80 25.21 -16.67 12.08
CA GLY A 80 26.57 -17.18 12.28
C GLY A 80 27.23 -17.59 10.95
N SER A 81 28.19 -18.52 11.00
CA SER A 81 29.01 -18.93 9.84
C SER A 81 28.30 -19.90 8.90
N ASP A 82 27.46 -20.80 9.43
CA ASP A 82 27.08 -22.02 8.70
C ASP A 82 25.58 -22.15 8.43
N LYS A 83 24.74 -21.28 9.01
CA LYS A 83 23.28 -21.41 8.86
C LYS A 83 22.72 -20.38 7.91
N ARG A 84 22.02 -20.86 6.89
CA ARG A 84 21.37 -20.03 5.87
C ARG A 84 19.89 -20.33 5.84
N MET A 85 19.09 -19.29 5.89
CA MET A 85 17.64 -19.36 5.68
C MET A 85 17.32 -18.62 4.38
N THR A 86 16.79 -19.37 3.43
CA THR A 86 16.35 -18.82 2.15
C THR A 86 14.86 -18.54 2.23
N TYR A 87 14.48 -17.31 1.94
CA TYR A 87 13.09 -16.89 1.88
C TYR A 87 12.67 -16.64 0.44
N PRO A 88 11.47 -17.09 0.06
CA PRO A 88 10.93 -16.80 -1.25
C PRO A 88 10.78 -15.28 -1.44
N MET A 89 10.85 -14.86 -2.69
CA MET A 89 10.74 -13.47 -3.12
C MET A 89 9.62 -12.72 -2.40
N MET A 90 9.97 -11.62 -1.73
CA MET A 90 9.04 -10.71 -1.06
C MET A 90 8.42 -9.75 -2.08
N GLY A 91 7.14 -9.42 -1.91
CA GLY A 91 6.41 -8.50 -2.77
C GLY A 91 6.79 -7.04 -2.54
N GLN A 92 6.70 -6.22 -3.59
CA GLN A 92 7.09 -4.82 -3.56
C GLN A 92 6.23 -3.98 -2.61
N GLY A 93 6.82 -3.19 -1.72
CA GLY A 93 6.06 -2.33 -0.81
C GLY A 93 5.29 -3.08 0.28
N ALA A 94 5.53 -4.40 0.41
CA ALA A 94 4.98 -5.21 1.49
C ALA A 94 5.85 -5.15 2.74
N THR A 95 5.21 -5.35 3.88
CA THR A 95 5.85 -5.44 5.19
C THR A 95 5.60 -6.83 5.76
N TYR A 96 6.69 -7.52 6.06
CA TYR A 96 6.68 -8.89 6.55
C TYR A 96 7.18 -8.94 7.98
N ILE A 97 6.52 -9.75 8.81
CA ILE A 97 7.07 -10.19 10.09
C ILE A 97 7.59 -11.61 9.92
N GLN A 98 8.85 -11.77 10.32
CA GLN A 98 9.52 -13.05 10.41
C GLN A 98 9.69 -13.41 11.89
N VAL A 99 9.28 -14.62 12.23
CA VAL A 99 9.54 -15.20 13.55
C VAL A 99 10.48 -16.38 13.37
N ILE A 100 11.64 -16.32 14.00
CA ILE A 100 12.62 -17.40 14.03
C ILE A 100 12.55 -18.07 15.40
N TYR A 101 12.37 -19.39 15.43
CA TYR A 101 12.35 -20.13 16.69
C TYR A 101 13.05 -21.48 16.55
N GLY A 102 13.66 -21.96 17.63
CA GLY A 102 14.28 -23.28 17.68
C GLY A 102 15.71 -23.27 18.22
N ASP A 103 16.45 -24.34 17.96
CA ASP A 103 17.82 -24.50 18.42
C ASP A 103 18.83 -24.19 17.31
N ILE A 104 19.87 -23.44 17.66
CA ILE A 104 21.01 -23.19 16.77
C ILE A 104 21.83 -24.46 16.54
N LYS A 105 21.59 -25.56 17.23
CA LYS A 105 22.23 -26.84 16.91
C LYS A 105 21.47 -27.67 15.87
N THR A 106 20.13 -27.57 15.82
CA THR A 106 19.27 -28.48 15.04
C THR A 106 18.50 -27.79 13.92
N GLU A 107 19.11 -26.77 13.30
CA GLU A 107 18.49 -25.86 12.32
C GLU A 107 17.27 -25.08 12.87
N PRO A 108 17.29 -23.73 12.90
CA PRO A 108 16.17 -22.98 13.44
C PRO A 108 15.05 -22.92 12.39
N VAL A 109 13.80 -22.92 12.82
CA VAL A 109 12.65 -22.78 11.92
C VAL A 109 12.27 -21.31 11.84
N SER A 110 11.99 -20.84 10.64
CA SER A 110 11.49 -19.50 10.40
C SER A 110 10.10 -19.52 9.78
N LYS A 111 9.24 -18.64 10.27
CA LYS A 111 7.91 -18.42 9.74
C LYS A 111 7.75 -16.97 9.36
N ILE A 112 7.36 -16.72 8.12
CA ILE A 112 7.10 -15.38 7.59
C ILE A 112 5.60 -15.18 7.43
N THR A 113 5.11 -14.02 7.86
CA THR A 113 3.73 -13.57 7.67
C THR A 113 3.74 -12.18 7.07
N GLY A 114 3.07 -12.00 5.93
CA GLY A 114 2.82 -10.69 5.35
C GLY A 114 1.73 -9.98 6.14
N ILE A 115 2.01 -8.77 6.60
CA ILE A 115 1.05 -7.93 7.35
C ILE A 115 0.52 -6.83 6.44
N VAL A 116 1.40 -6.28 5.60
CA VAL A 116 1.01 -5.31 4.59
C VAL A 116 1.12 -5.99 3.23
N ASP A 117 0.02 -5.99 2.49
CA ASP A 117 -0.04 -6.54 1.15
C ASP A 117 0.94 -5.83 0.21
N GLU A 118 1.46 -6.61 -0.74
CA GLU A 118 2.29 -6.11 -1.83
C GLU A 118 1.56 -5.10 -2.70
N ASN A 119 2.32 -4.17 -3.27
CA ASN A 119 1.81 -3.19 -4.19
C ASN A 119 1.51 -3.85 -5.54
N LYS A 120 0.22 -4.11 -5.78
CA LYS A 120 -0.25 -4.80 -7.00
C LYS A 120 -0.50 -3.85 -8.17
N LEU A 121 -0.52 -2.54 -7.93
CA LEU A 121 -0.87 -1.54 -8.94
C LEU A 121 0.30 -0.61 -9.21
N SER A 122 0.68 -0.52 -10.48
CA SER A 122 1.65 0.47 -10.93
C SER A 122 1.05 1.87 -10.82
N VAL A 123 1.81 2.81 -10.26
CA VAL A 123 1.47 4.25 -10.24
C VAL A 123 1.23 4.78 -11.66
N PHE A 124 1.87 4.17 -12.67
CA PHE A 124 1.66 4.50 -14.06
C PHE A 124 0.20 4.29 -14.52
N LEU A 125 -0.48 3.27 -13.99
CA LEU A 125 -1.89 3.02 -14.30
C LEU A 125 -2.83 4.06 -13.66
N GLN A 126 -2.41 4.70 -12.57
CA GLN A 126 -3.17 5.81 -12.01
C GLN A 126 -2.98 7.09 -12.84
N LEU A 127 -1.79 7.30 -13.41
CA LEU A 127 -1.52 8.44 -14.29
C LEU A 127 -2.42 8.43 -15.53
N ILE A 128 -2.59 7.29 -16.18
CA ILE A 128 -3.46 7.18 -17.36
C ILE A 128 -4.92 7.50 -17.02
N GLN A 129 -5.40 7.09 -15.84
CA GLN A 129 -6.75 7.43 -15.38
C GLN A 129 -6.93 8.94 -15.20
N TYR A 130 -5.95 9.63 -14.60
CA TYR A 130 -5.99 11.09 -14.46
C TYR A 130 -6.02 11.80 -15.81
N ILE A 131 -5.20 11.37 -16.77
CA ILE A 131 -5.16 11.96 -18.12
C ILE A 131 -6.53 11.84 -18.79
N ILE A 132 -7.15 10.66 -18.76
CA ILE A 132 -8.46 10.41 -19.39
C ILE A 132 -9.54 11.26 -18.72
N MET A 133 -9.55 11.32 -17.38
CA MET A 133 -10.54 12.07 -16.61
C MET A 133 -10.43 13.58 -16.87
N THR A 134 -9.22 14.15 -16.86
CA THR A 134 -9.01 15.57 -17.17
C THR A 134 -9.37 15.90 -18.63
N ALA A 135 -9.05 15.01 -19.58
CA ALA A 135 -9.48 15.20 -20.97
C ALA A 135 -11.01 15.22 -21.10
N ALA A 136 -11.71 14.30 -20.43
CA ALA A 136 -13.17 14.27 -20.41
C ALA A 136 -13.76 15.53 -19.77
N GLU A 137 -13.17 16.01 -18.66
CA GLU A 137 -13.58 17.24 -17.99
C GLU A 137 -13.46 18.46 -18.91
N ILE A 138 -12.33 18.62 -19.61
CA ILE A 138 -12.13 19.73 -20.54
C ILE A 138 -13.14 19.67 -21.69
N LEU A 139 -13.33 18.48 -22.27
CA LEU A 139 -14.24 18.28 -23.40
C LEU A 139 -15.70 18.50 -23.03
N PHE A 140 -16.13 18.20 -21.82
CA PHE A 140 -17.52 18.39 -21.41
C PHE A 140 -17.77 19.76 -20.77
N SER A 141 -16.94 20.15 -19.80
CA SER A 141 -17.16 21.34 -18.97
C SER A 141 -16.89 22.64 -19.74
N ILE A 142 -15.71 22.76 -20.36
CA ILE A 142 -15.30 23.99 -21.04
C ILE A 142 -16.13 24.23 -22.29
N THR A 143 -16.27 23.20 -23.14
CA THR A 143 -17.05 23.33 -24.38
C THR A 143 -18.55 23.53 -24.10
N GLY A 144 -19.09 22.87 -23.07
CA GLY A 144 -20.49 23.01 -22.67
C GLY A 144 -20.82 24.41 -22.18
N LEU A 145 -19.93 25.00 -21.37
CA LEU A 145 -20.04 26.40 -20.94
C LEU A 145 -19.89 27.37 -22.11
N GLU A 146 -18.92 27.15 -23.01
CA GLU A 146 -18.70 27.99 -24.18
C GLU A 146 -19.91 27.97 -25.12
N PHE A 147 -20.48 26.80 -25.39
CA PHE A 147 -21.71 26.65 -26.16
C PHE A 147 -22.88 27.35 -25.47
N SER A 148 -23.06 27.14 -24.16
CA SER A 148 -24.13 27.79 -23.39
C SER A 148 -24.03 29.32 -23.42
N TYR A 149 -22.82 29.87 -23.33
CA TYR A 149 -22.58 31.31 -23.46
C TYR A 149 -22.80 31.84 -24.87
N SER A 150 -22.57 31.02 -25.91
CA SER A 150 -22.83 31.40 -27.30
C SER A 150 -24.34 31.50 -27.60
N GLN A 151 -25.15 30.66 -26.94
CA GLN A 151 -26.59 30.60 -27.15
C GLN A 151 -27.39 31.53 -26.22
N ALA A 152 -26.80 32.04 -25.15
CA ALA A 152 -27.50 32.88 -24.19
C ALA A 152 -27.39 34.39 -24.46
N PRO A 153 -28.44 35.18 -24.12
CA PRO A 153 -28.41 36.63 -24.20
C PRO A 153 -27.28 37.25 -23.35
N LYS A 154 -26.70 38.38 -23.80
CA LYS A 154 -25.56 39.04 -23.14
C LYS A 154 -25.81 39.38 -21.66
N SER A 155 -27.06 39.59 -21.25
CA SER A 155 -27.45 39.89 -19.86
C SER A 155 -27.52 38.67 -18.93
N MET A 156 -27.51 37.44 -19.46
CA MET A 156 -27.74 36.22 -18.68
C MET A 156 -26.47 35.42 -18.34
N LYS A 157 -25.29 35.90 -18.75
CA LYS A 157 -24.03 35.17 -18.53
C LYS A 157 -23.77 34.83 -17.06
N SER A 158 -24.01 35.77 -16.14
CA SER A 158 -23.84 35.52 -14.71
C SER A 158 -24.82 34.48 -14.15
N VAL A 159 -26.05 34.45 -14.68
CA VAL A 159 -27.08 33.47 -14.27
C VAL A 159 -26.71 32.08 -14.77
N LEU A 160 -26.17 31.96 -15.98
CA LEU A 160 -25.64 30.70 -16.49
C LEU A 160 -24.49 30.17 -15.63
N GLN A 161 -23.51 31.02 -15.28
CA GLN A 161 -22.43 30.61 -14.40
C GLN A 161 -22.95 30.14 -13.03
N ALA A 162 -23.91 30.86 -12.45
CA ALA A 162 -24.52 30.48 -11.19
C ALA A 162 -25.26 29.14 -11.29
N THR A 163 -25.98 28.91 -12.40
CA THR A 163 -26.68 27.65 -12.66
C THR A 163 -25.70 26.49 -12.86
N TRP A 164 -24.58 26.73 -13.56
CA TRP A 164 -23.52 25.75 -13.71
C TRP A 164 -22.87 25.37 -12.38
N LEU A 165 -22.59 26.35 -11.51
CA LEU A 165 -22.07 26.06 -10.17
C LEU A 165 -23.08 25.32 -9.30
N LEU A 166 -24.38 25.59 -9.49
CA LEU A 166 -25.45 24.88 -8.81
C LEU A 166 -25.50 23.40 -9.22
N THR A 167 -25.31 23.07 -10.51
CA THR A 167 -25.27 21.66 -10.94
C THR A 167 -24.05 20.94 -10.37
N VAL A 168 -22.88 21.59 -10.30
CA VAL A 168 -21.68 21.04 -9.65
C VAL A 168 -21.92 20.79 -8.16
N ALA A 169 -22.56 21.74 -7.46
CA ALA A 169 -22.89 21.57 -6.05
C ALA A 169 -23.85 20.39 -5.83
N PHE A 170 -24.84 20.22 -6.71
CA PHE A 170 -25.76 19.09 -6.67
C PHE A 170 -25.07 17.76 -6.95
N GLY A 171 -24.15 17.70 -7.93
CA GLY A 171 -23.34 16.52 -8.20
C GLY A 171 -22.48 16.12 -6.99
N ASN A 172 -21.84 17.10 -6.33
CA ASN A 172 -21.06 16.85 -5.11
C ASN A 172 -21.94 16.36 -3.95
N LEU A 173 -23.18 16.85 -3.84
CA LEU A 173 -24.13 16.38 -2.83
C LEU A 173 -24.49 14.91 -3.05
N ILE A 174 -24.71 14.48 -4.30
CA ILE A 174 -24.99 13.08 -4.63
C ILE A 174 -23.81 12.18 -4.21
N VAL A 175 -22.57 12.57 -4.53
CA VAL A 175 -21.36 11.84 -4.13
C VAL A 175 -21.25 11.71 -2.61
N ALA A 176 -21.53 12.79 -1.88
CA ALA A 176 -21.51 12.79 -0.42
C ALA A 176 -22.53 11.78 0.17
N ILE A 177 -23.76 11.80 -0.33
CA ILE A 177 -24.82 10.87 0.10
C ILE A 177 -24.40 9.42 -0.17
N ILE A 178 -23.89 9.11 -1.37
CA ILE A 178 -23.48 7.75 -1.74
C ILE A 178 -22.33 7.26 -0.85
N THR A 179 -21.39 8.14 -0.52
CA THR A 179 -20.26 7.81 0.36
C THR A 179 -20.71 7.46 1.78
N GLU A 180 -21.80 8.07 2.26
CA GLU A 180 -22.35 7.78 3.60
C GLU A 180 -23.01 6.40 3.70
N VAL A 181 -23.46 5.81 2.57
CA VAL A 181 -24.10 4.49 2.51
C VAL A 181 -23.13 3.34 2.87
N LYS A 182 -21.82 3.59 2.91
CA LYS A 182 -20.74 2.64 3.31
C LYS A 182 -20.89 1.26 2.65
N PHE A 183 -20.43 1.13 1.42
CA PHE A 183 -20.38 -0.17 0.75
C PHE A 183 -19.30 -1.06 1.38
N GLU A 184 -19.55 -2.37 1.46
CA GLU A 184 -18.61 -3.34 2.06
C GLU A 184 -17.27 -3.43 1.32
N ARG A 185 -17.26 -3.14 0.01
CA ARG A 185 -16.05 -3.12 -0.82
C ARG A 185 -16.06 -1.89 -1.72
N GLN A 186 -14.93 -1.18 -1.73
CA GLN A 186 -14.71 0.00 -2.58
C GLN A 186 -14.90 -0.27 -4.08
N SER A 187 -14.69 -1.52 -4.52
CA SER A 187 -14.97 -1.91 -5.91
C SER A 187 -16.43 -1.71 -6.30
N TYR A 188 -17.38 -1.98 -5.39
CA TYR A 188 -18.81 -1.82 -5.68
C TYR A 188 -19.19 -0.34 -5.83
N GLU A 189 -18.53 0.55 -5.09
CA GLU A 189 -18.71 2.01 -5.26
C GLU A 189 -18.30 2.45 -6.65
N PHE A 190 -17.14 1.99 -7.14
CA PHE A 190 -16.68 2.33 -8.49
C PHE A 190 -17.61 1.81 -9.59
N PHE A 191 -18.13 0.58 -9.46
CA PHE A 191 -19.12 0.06 -10.41
C PHE A 191 -20.45 0.80 -10.35
N PHE A 192 -20.85 1.26 -9.17
CA PHE A 192 -22.05 2.08 -9.01
C PHE A 192 -21.92 3.43 -9.72
N TYR A 193 -20.81 4.14 -9.51
CA TYR A 193 -20.52 5.40 -10.22
C TYR A 193 -20.41 5.19 -11.74
N PHE A 194 -19.78 4.10 -12.18
CA PHE A 194 -19.73 3.74 -13.59
C PHE A 194 -21.14 3.54 -14.17
N GLY A 195 -22.03 2.85 -13.45
CA GLY A 195 -23.42 2.64 -13.86
C GLY A 195 -24.20 3.94 -14.00
N LEU A 196 -24.07 4.86 -13.03
CA LEU A 196 -24.69 6.19 -13.11
C LEU A 196 -24.21 6.98 -14.33
N MET A 197 -22.89 7.07 -14.54
CA MET A 197 -22.31 7.78 -15.69
C MET A 197 -22.70 7.14 -17.02
N PHE A 198 -22.82 5.81 -17.07
CA PHE A 198 -23.26 5.09 -18.27
C PHE A 198 -24.72 5.40 -18.62
N ILE A 199 -25.60 5.46 -17.62
CA ILE A 199 -27.00 5.85 -17.81
C ILE A 199 -27.08 7.29 -18.32
N ASP A 200 -26.35 8.23 -17.70
CA ASP A 200 -26.32 9.63 -18.13
C ASP A 200 -25.81 9.75 -19.58
N ALA A 201 -24.75 9.01 -19.94
CA ALA A 201 -24.24 8.97 -21.30
C ALA A 201 -25.27 8.43 -22.30
N LEU A 202 -26.06 7.40 -21.93
CA LEU A 202 -27.15 6.89 -22.77
C LEU A 202 -28.26 7.93 -22.95
N ILE A 203 -28.63 8.64 -21.89
CA ILE A 203 -29.64 9.71 -21.97
C ILE A 203 -29.18 10.79 -22.94
N PHE A 204 -27.92 11.25 -22.84
CA PHE A 204 -27.36 12.22 -23.79
C PHE A 204 -27.28 11.68 -25.22
N ALA A 205 -26.92 10.41 -25.40
CA ALA A 205 -26.86 9.80 -26.73
C ALA A 205 -28.24 9.73 -27.39
N VAL A 206 -29.29 9.41 -26.62
CA VAL A 206 -30.67 9.41 -27.11
C VAL A 206 -31.13 10.83 -27.43
N MET A 207 -30.85 11.81 -26.56
CA MET A 207 -31.19 13.22 -26.82
C MET A 207 -30.46 13.79 -28.04
N ALA A 208 -29.24 13.33 -28.35
CA ALA A 208 -28.50 13.76 -29.52
C ALA A 208 -29.03 13.14 -30.84
N TYR A 209 -29.75 12.03 -30.76
CA TYR A 209 -30.33 11.37 -31.94
C TYR A 209 -31.65 12.02 -32.39
N PHE A 210 -32.41 12.61 -31.46
CA PHE A 210 -33.69 13.29 -31.72
C PHE A 210 -33.51 14.80 -31.92
#